data_AF-A0A3M5W5H7-F1
#
_entry.id   AF-A0A3M5W5H7-F1
#
_cell.length_a   1.000
_cell.length_b   1.000
_cell.length_c   1.000
_cell.angle_alpha   90.00
_cell.angle_beta   90.00
_cell.angle_gamma   90.00
#
_symmetry.space_group_name_H-M   'P 1'
#
loop_
_entity.id
_entity.type
_entity.pdbx_description
1 polymer ?
#
loop_
_entity_poly.entity_id
_entity_poly.type
_entity_poly.pdbx_seq_one_letter_code
_entity_poly.pdbx_strand_id
1 'polypeptide(L)' 'MLRGLTWLVLFQLIGTAINHLLVPVLPGPIIGLLLMLGFLVWRGEVGEPLSLAAGSLLR' A
#
# COMPACT_ATOMS: atom_id res chain seq x y z
N MET A 1 4.40 -9.42 -12.53
CA MET A 1 5.17 -9.13 -11.29
C MET A 1 5.71 -7.70 -11.25
N LEU A 2 6.52 -7.24 -12.20
CA LEU A 2 7.08 -5.87 -12.22
C LEU A 2 6.03 -4.75 -12.06
N ARG A 3 4.90 -4.83 -12.77
CA ARG A 3 3.85 -3.80 -12.71
C ARG A 3 3.22 -3.65 -11.32
N GLY A 4 3.10 -4.75 -10.57
CA GLY A 4 2.59 -4.72 -9.19
C GLY A 4 3.62 -4.14 -8.23
N LEU A 5 4.89 -4.53 -8.36
CA LEU A 5 5.99 -4.00 -7.55
C LEU A 5 6.19 -2.49 -7.76
N THR A 6 6.12 -2.00 -9.00
CA THR A 6 6.24 -0.56 -9.29
C THR A 6 5.13 0.24 -8.61
N TRP A 7 3.88 -0.23 -8.66
CA TRP A 7 2.77 0.43 -7.97
C TRP A 7 2.93 0.40 -6.45
N LEU A 8 3.37 -0.73 -5.91
CA LEU A 8 3.62 -0.89 -4.48
C LEU A 8 4.70 0.11 -4.03
N VAL A 9 5.84 0.15 -4.70
CA VAL A 9 6.92 1.11 -4.38
C VAL A 9 6.47 2.56 -4.54
N LEU A 10 5.69 2.89 -5.57
CA LEU A 10 5.16 4.24 -5.77
C LEU A 10 4.31 4.70 -4.58
N PHE A 11 3.36 3.88 -4.14
CA PHE A 11 2.53 4.19 -2.98
C PHE A 11 3.33 4.25 -1.67
N GLN A 12 4.38 3.43 -1.54
CA GLN A 12 5.26 3.49 -0.37
C GLN A 12 6.07 4.79 -0.29
N LEU A 13 6.58 5.28 -1.41
CA LEU A 13 7.27 6.57 -1.45
C LEU A 13 6.31 7.72 -1.10
N ILE A 14 5.08 7.67 -1.63
CA ILE A 14 4.05 8.66 -1.30
C ILE A 14 3.68 8.59 0.20
N GLY A 15 3.46 7.39 0.74
CA GLY A 15 3.15 7.20 2.16
C GLY A 15 4.27 7.68 3.09
N THR A 16 5.52 7.51 2.68
CA THR A 16 6.69 8.02 3.42
C THR A 16 6.77 9.54 3.38
N ALA A 17 6.53 10.16 2.23
CA ALA A 17 6.46 11.62 2.12
C ALA A 17 5.33 12.21 3.00
N ILE A 18 4.17 11.56 3.05
CA ILE A 18 3.04 11.98 3.88
C ILE A 18 3.32 11.79 5.37
N ASN A 19 3.95 10.69 5.78
CA ASN A 19 4.38 10.49 7.16
C ASN A 19 5.27 11.64 7.63
N HIS A 20 6.23 12.05 6.80
CA HIS A 20 7.17 13.09 7.16
C HIS A 20 6.53 14.49 7.22
N LEU A 21 5.49 14.76 6.41
CA LEU A 21 4.81 16.07 6.35
C LEU A 21 3.65 16.24 7.34
N LEU A 22 2.88 15.18 7.61
CA LEU A 22 1.55 15.32 8.25
C LEU A 22 1.36 14.46 9.50
N VAL A 23 1.91 13.24 9.53
CA VAL A 23 1.64 12.27 10.62
C VAL A 23 2.90 11.49 10.99
N PRO A 24 3.84 12.10 11.75
CA PRO A 24 5.09 11.44 12.14
C PRO A 24 4.89 10.22 13.05
N VAL A 25 3.71 10.08 13.67
CA VAL A 25 3.35 8.97 14.55
C VAL A 25 3.17 7.63 13.81
N LEU A 26 2.80 7.66 12.53
CA LEU A 26 2.43 6.44 11.78
C LEU A 26 3.51 6.08 10.76
N PRO A 27 4.13 4.89 10.81
CA PRO A 27 5.16 4.48 9.86
C PRO A 27 4.74 4.72 8.41
N GLY A 28 5.57 5.42 7.63
CA GLY A 28 5.35 5.67 6.19
C GLY A 28 4.88 4.45 5.39
N PRO A 29 5.41 3.23 5.67
CA PRO A 29 4.93 2.02 5.01
C PRO A 29 3.46 1.68 5.22
N ILE A 30 2.90 1.97 6.40
CA ILE A 30 1.48 1.69 6.71
C ILE A 30 0.59 2.66 5.92
N ILE A 31 1.00 3.93 5.84
CA ILE A 31 0.28 4.95 5.07
C ILE A 31 0.25 4.58 3.59
N GLY A 32 1.38 4.14 3.02
CA GLY A 32 1.44 3.72 1.63
C GLY A 32 0.56 2.51 1.32
N LEU A 33 0.49 1.53 2.24
CA LEU A 33 -0.43 0.39 2.12
C LEU A 33 -1.90 0.80 2.18
N LEU A 34 -2.28 1.73 3.07
CA LEU A 34 -3.65 2.25 3.15
C LEU A 34 -4.06 3.03 1.88
N LEU A 35 -3.14 3.83 1.33
CA LEU A 35 -3.35 4.52 0.05
C LEU A 35 -3.53 3.54 -1.11
N MET A 36 -2.69 2.50 -1.15
CA MET A 36 -2.81 1.45 -2.17
C MET A 36 -4.12 0.68 -2.02
N LEU A 37 -4.55 0.37 -0.79
CA LEU A 37 -5.84 -0.27 -0.52
C LEU A 37 -7.00 0.60 -1.00
N GLY A 38 -7.02 1.90 -0.65
CA GLY A 38 -8.06 2.82 -1.09
C GLY A 38 -8.10 2.95 -2.62
N PHE A 39 -6.94 2.99 -3.27
CA PHE A 39 -6.83 2.99 -4.73
C PHE A 39 -7.38 1.71 -5.36
N LEU A 40 -7.07 0.54 -4.81
CA LEU A 40 -7.55 -0.75 -5.33
C LEU A 40 -9.07 -0.90 -5.13
N VAL A 41 -9.60 -0.46 -3.99
CA VAL A 41 -11.05 -0.43 -3.72
C VAL A 41 -11.76 0.47 -4.73
N TRP A 42 -11.22 1.67 -5.00
CA TRP A 42 -11.79 2.59 -6.00
C TRP A 42 -11.71 2.02 -7.42
N ARG A 43 -10.62 1.32 -7.73
CA ARG A 43 -10.39 0.71 -9.04
C ARG A 43 -11.18 -0.60 -9.25
N GLY A 44 -11.64 -1.25 -8.18
CA GLY A 44 -12.43 -2.49 -8.23
C GLY A 44 -11.63 -3.75 -8.63
N GLU A 45 -10.31 -3.64 -8.77
CA GLU A 45 -9.42 -4.75 -9.11
C GLU A 45 -8.39 -4.93 -8.01
N VAL A 46 -8.35 -6.10 -7.37
CA VAL A 46 -7.32 -6.44 -6.39
C VAL A 46 -6.28 -7.32 -7.08
N GLY A 47 -5.02 -6.86 -7.12
CA GLY A 47 -3.94 -7.67 -7.63
C GLY A 47 -3.71 -8.92 -6.77
N GLU A 48 -3.57 -10.07 -7.42
CA GLU A 48 -3.18 -11.38 -6.85
C GLU A 48 -2.19 -11.34 -5.66
N PRO A 49 -1.09 -10.54 -5.68
CA PRO A 49 -0.16 -10.44 -4.55
C PRO A 49 -0.74 -9.88 -3.25
N LEU A 50 -1.76 -9.00 -3.30
CA LEU A 50 -2.40 -8.47 -2.09
C LEU A 50 -3.30 -9.52 -1.42
N SER A 51 -3.98 -10.34 -2.23
CA SER A 51 -4.78 -11.47 -1.74
C SER A 51 -3.92 -12.49 -1.01
N LEU A 52 -2.71 -12.76 -1.52
CA LEU A 52 -1.76 -13.68 -0.90
C LEU A 52 -1.22 -13.15 0.44
N ALA A 53 -0.91 -11.84 0.53
CA ALA A 53 -0.44 -11.23 1.77
C ALA A 53 -1.52 -11.18 2.86
N ALA A 54 -2.77 -10.88 2.51
CA ALA A 54 -3.89 -10.90 3.47
C ALA A 54 -4.14 -12.30 4.05
N GLY A 55 -4.01 -13.35 3.22
CA GLY A 55 -4.11 -14.73 3.66
C GLY A 55 -3.04 -15.13 4.69
N SER A 56 -1.83 -14.55 4.61
CA SER A 56 -0.78 -14.77 5.61
C SER A 56 -0.94 -13.99 6.91
N LEU A 57 -1.74 -12.92 6.92
CA LEU A 57 -1.98 -12.06 8.08
C LEU A 57 -3.18 -12.54 8.93
N LEU A 58 -4.08 -13.31 8.32
CA LEU A 58 -5.26 -13.92 8.96
C LEU A 58 -4.99 -15.29 9.59
N ARG A 59 -3.75 -15.79 9.52
CA ARG A 59 -3.31 -17.05 10.15
C ARG A 59 -2.36 -16.75 11.30
#